data_AF-A0A940P1F2-F1
#
_entry.id   AF-A0A940P1F2-F1
#
_cell.length_a   1.000
_cell.length_b   1.000
_cell.length_c   1.000
_cell.angle_alpha   90.00
_cell.angle_beta   90.00
_cell.angle_gamma   90.00
#
_symmetry.space_group_name_H-M   'P 1'
#
loop_
_entity.id
_entity.type
_entity.pdbx_description
1 polymer ?
#
loop_
_entity_poly.entity_id
_entity_poly.type
_entity_poly.pdbx_seq_one_letter_code
_entity_poly.pdbx_strand_id
1 'polypeptide(L)'
;MDIKEQYKRIFQFCSSRISDPTLAEDLTQETFLRYLEHPEYQNSGKEMQYLYTIARNLCIDEYRRKKPEELPEDLPDPRSVDPGWSDRFTLRSILDSLPAEDKDIITLRYVSELSVTDIAGMYGVSWFAMNRRIKKILKTMKNAFGEEGIG
;
A
#
# COMPACT_ATOMS: atom_id res chain seq x y z
N MET A 1 9.70 -12.98 15.54
CA MET A 1 9.43 -12.41 14.20
C MET A 1 10.58 -12.77 13.28
N ASP A 2 10.31 -13.33 12.09
CA ASP A 2 11.38 -13.58 11.09
C ASP A 2 11.69 -12.28 10.33
N ILE A 3 12.87 -11.71 10.59
CA ILE A 3 13.30 -10.43 10.01
C ILE A 3 13.38 -10.49 8.48
N LYS A 4 13.77 -11.62 7.87
CA LYS A 4 13.90 -11.71 6.41
C LYS A 4 12.54 -11.65 5.73
N GLU A 5 11.55 -12.34 6.30
CA GLU A 5 10.18 -12.30 5.81
C GLU A 5 9.56 -10.90 5.97
N GLN A 6 9.82 -10.23 7.10
CA GLN A 6 9.33 -8.86 7.27
C GLN A 6 10.02 -7.87 6.34
N TYR A 7 11.32 -8.02 6.10
CA TYR A 7 12.03 -7.17 5.15
C TYR A 7 11.40 -7.26 3.76
N LYS A 8 11.10 -8.47 3.30
CA LYS A 8 10.41 -8.69 2.02
C LYS A 8 9.03 -8.03 1.98
N ARG A 9 8.24 -8.14 3.05
CA ARG A 9 6.90 -7.54 3.14
C ARG A 9 6.95 -6.01 3.12
N ILE A 10 7.89 -5.40 3.86
CA ILE A 10 8.09 -3.94 3.86
C ILE A 10 8.62 -3.46 2.50
N PHE A 11 9.52 -4.22 1.86
CA PHE A 11 9.99 -3.90 0.51
C PHE A 11 8.87 -3.92 -0.53
N GLN A 12 7.99 -4.93 -0.49
CA GLN A 12 6.80 -4.97 -1.35
C GLN A 12 5.87 -3.78 -1.08
N PHE A 13 5.71 -3.40 0.18
CA PHE A 13 4.91 -2.24 0.56
C PHE A 13 5.49 -0.93 0.01
N CYS A 14 6.80 -0.69 0.16
CA CYS A 14 7.47 0.50 -0.37
C CYS A 14 7.43 0.52 -1.91
N SER A 15 7.74 -0.61 -2.56
CA SER A 15 7.71 -0.76 -4.04
C SER A 15 6.32 -0.53 -4.64
N SER A 16 5.25 -0.75 -3.88
CA SER A 16 3.89 -0.47 -4.36
C SER A 16 3.53 1.03 -4.33
N ARG A 17 4.34 1.87 -3.68
CA ARG A 17 4.13 3.32 -3.51
C ARG A 17 5.21 4.16 -4.20
N ILE A 18 6.41 3.62 -4.34
CA ILE A 18 7.56 4.29 -4.94
C ILE A 18 7.95 3.53 -6.20
N SER A 19 7.84 4.19 -7.36
CA SER A 19 8.16 3.58 -8.65
C SER A 19 9.65 3.32 -8.86
N ASP A 20 10.50 4.06 -8.14
CA ASP A 20 11.95 3.90 -8.18
C ASP A 20 12.37 2.73 -7.27
N PRO A 21 12.89 1.63 -7.82
CA PRO A 21 13.22 0.43 -7.05
C PRO A 21 14.37 0.66 -6.06
N THR A 22 15.35 1.51 -6.39
CA THR A 22 16.47 1.84 -5.50
C THR A 22 15.96 2.64 -4.31
N LEU A 23 15.13 3.64 -4.56
CA LEU A 23 14.51 4.42 -3.48
C LEU A 23 13.58 3.56 -2.61
N ALA A 24 12.84 2.62 -3.21
CA ALA A 24 12.01 1.69 -2.45
C ALA A 24 12.84 0.78 -1.52
N GLU A 25 14.03 0.36 -1.97
CA GLU A 25 14.98 -0.40 -1.15
C GLU A 25 15.54 0.47 -0.02
N ASP A 26 15.97 1.70 -0.31
CA ASP A 26 16.50 2.64 0.70
C ASP A 26 15.48 2.90 1.81
N LEU A 27 14.22 3.17 1.46
CA LEU A 27 13.15 3.37 2.44
C LEU A 27 12.86 2.13 3.27
N THR A 28 13.04 0.95 2.68
CA THR A 28 12.92 -0.32 3.42
C THR A 28 14.05 -0.43 4.44
N GLN A 29 15.29 -0.16 4.05
CA GLN A 29 16.43 -0.19 4.96
C GLN A 29 16.26 0.81 6.11
N GLU A 30 15.91 2.05 5.78
CA GLU A 30 15.64 3.12 6.75
C GLU A 30 14.50 2.75 7.71
N THR A 31 13.47 2.05 7.23
CA THR A 31 12.39 1.54 8.09
C THR A 31 12.93 0.63 9.18
N PHE A 32 13.80 -0.32 8.81
CA PHE A 32 14.39 -1.25 9.78
C PHE A 32 15.41 -0.58 10.70
N LEU A 33 16.18 0.39 10.21
CA LEU A 33 17.09 1.18 11.05
C LEU A 33 16.31 1.89 12.16
N ARG A 34 15.26 2.66 11.83
CA ARG A 34 14.41 3.32 12.82
C ARG A 34 13.72 2.34 13.76
N TYR A 35 13.27 1.20 13.26
CA TYR A 35 12.71 0.15 14.11
C TYR A 35 13.73 -0.38 15.14
N LEU A 36 14.99 -0.54 14.73
CA LEU A 36 16.07 -1.02 15.60
C LEU A 36 16.47 0.00 16.66
N GLU A 37 16.35 1.30 16.36
CA GLU A 37 16.60 2.41 17.30
C GLU A 37 15.56 2.51 18.42
N HIS A 38 14.42 1.84 18.27
CA HIS A 38 13.26 1.91 19.16
C HIS A 38 12.95 0.54 19.80
N PRO A 39 13.81 0.02 20.69
CA PRO A 39 13.70 -1.32 21.28
C PRO A 39 12.42 -1.54 22.09
N GLU A 40 11.80 -0.48 22.63
CA GLU A 40 10.54 -0.52 23.37
C GLU A 40 9.36 -1.04 22.53
N TYR A 41 9.43 -0.92 21.20
CA TYR A 41 8.40 -1.44 20.30
C TYR A 41 8.66 -2.88 19.84
N GLN A 42 9.88 -3.40 20.04
CA GLN A 42 10.32 -4.71 19.52
C GLN A 42 9.74 -5.93 20.24
N ASN A 43 9.11 -5.72 21.40
CA ASN A 43 8.44 -6.76 22.20
C ASN A 43 7.02 -6.35 22.62
N SER A 44 6.41 -5.44 21.88
CA SER A 44 5.11 -4.86 22.20
C SER A 44 3.93 -5.74 21.76
N GLY A 45 4.18 -6.80 20.96
CA GLY A 45 3.16 -7.55 20.23
C GLY A 45 2.54 -6.76 19.06
N LYS A 46 3.09 -5.58 18.75
CA LYS A 46 2.67 -4.66 17.68
C LYS A 46 3.84 -4.28 16.76
N GLU A 47 4.87 -5.12 16.72
CA GLU A 47 6.11 -4.90 15.97
C GLU A 47 5.81 -4.59 14.49
N MET A 48 4.91 -5.37 13.89
CA MET A 48 4.51 -5.18 12.50
C MET A 48 3.76 -3.88 12.27
N GLN A 49 2.84 -3.53 13.16
CA GLN A 49 2.11 -2.27 13.09
C GLN A 49 3.09 -1.09 13.11
N TYR A 50 4.14 -1.18 13.94
CA TYR A 50 5.15 -0.14 14.04
C TYR A 50 6.03 -0.06 12.78
N LEU A 51 6.52 -1.20 12.27
CA LEU A 51 7.28 -1.25 11.00
C LEU A 51 6.50 -0.61 9.85
N TYR A 52 5.22 -0.96 9.68
CA TYR A 52 4.39 -0.36 8.62
C TYR A 52 4.09 1.12 8.86
N THR A 53 4.00 1.56 10.12
CA THR A 53 3.83 2.98 10.44
C THR A 53 5.05 3.77 9.99
N ILE A 54 6.26 3.28 10.30
CA ILE A 54 7.51 3.91 9.86
C ILE A 54 7.60 3.93 8.34
N ALA A 55 7.42 2.79 7.68
CA ALA A 55 7.49 2.67 6.22
C ALA A 55 6.50 3.60 5.50
N ARG A 56 5.27 3.68 6.02
CA ARG A 56 4.22 4.55 5.49
C ARG A 56 4.62 6.02 5.59
N ASN A 57 5.12 6.45 6.75
CA ASN A 57 5.53 7.84 6.96
C ASN A 57 6.69 8.21 6.02
N LEU A 58 7.70 7.35 5.92
CA LEU A 58 8.81 7.51 4.98
C LEU A 58 8.35 7.64 3.53
N CYS A 59 7.46 6.75 3.06
CA CYS A 59 6.91 6.82 1.70
C CYS A 59 6.13 8.12 1.46
N ILE A 60 5.35 8.59 2.44
CA ILE A 60 4.58 9.85 2.33
C ILE A 60 5.53 11.05 2.28
N ASP A 61 6.56 11.08 3.12
CA ASP A 61 7.53 12.15 3.16
C ASP A 61 8.31 12.23 1.84
N GLU A 62 8.73 11.09 1.29
CA GLU A 62 9.36 11.02 -0.04
C GLU A 62 8.43 11.49 -1.17
N TYR A 63 7.17 11.08 -1.14
CA TYR A 63 6.19 11.53 -2.12
C TYR A 63 5.95 13.05 -2.05
N ARG A 64 5.90 13.61 -0.84
CA ARG A 64 5.80 15.07 -0.63
C ARG A 64 7.04 15.81 -1.12
N ARG A 65 8.23 15.22 -0.93
CA ARG A 65 9.51 15.78 -1.38
C ARG A 65 9.62 15.81 -2.91
N LYS A 66 9.00 14.86 -3.62
CA LYS A 66 9.02 14.78 -5.09
C LYS A 66 8.00 15.69 -5.82
N LYS A 67 7.08 16.39 -5.15
CA LYS A 67 6.25 17.42 -5.80
C LYS A 67 6.97 18.78 -5.70
N PRO A 68 7.35 19.43 -6.81
CA PRO A 68 6.50 19.65 -7.99
C PRO A 68 7.18 19.32 -9.34
N GLU A 69 6.60 18.42 -10.13
CA GLU A 69 6.81 18.40 -11.59
C GLU A 69 5.69 17.59 -12.27
N GLU A 70 5.30 18.07 -13.45
CA GLU A 70 4.15 17.65 -14.24
C GLU A 70 4.25 16.18 -14.69
N LEU A 71 3.09 15.53 -14.83
CA LEU A 71 2.97 14.17 -15.35
C LEU A 71 3.57 14.09 -16.77
N PRO A 72 4.47 13.13 -17.08
CA PRO A 72 4.89 12.88 -18.45
C PRO A 72 3.72 12.38 -19.29
N GLU A 73 3.57 12.91 -20.50
CA GLU A 73 2.40 12.75 -21.37
C GLU A 73 2.40 11.45 -22.22
N ASP A 74 3.35 10.54 -22.03
CA ASP A 74 3.47 9.32 -22.84
C ASP A 74 3.23 8.05 -22.01
N LEU A 75 1.96 7.59 -22.00
CA LEU A 75 1.60 6.23 -21.60
C LEU A 75 1.61 5.31 -22.84
N PRO A 76 2.26 4.13 -22.81
CA PRO A 76 2.31 3.22 -23.96
C PRO A 76 0.94 2.59 -24.30
N ASP A 77 0.70 2.38 -25.60
CA ASP A 77 -0.53 1.83 -26.21
C ASP A 77 -0.87 0.42 -25.67
N PRO A 78 -2.06 0.18 -25.08
CA PRO A 78 -2.40 -1.08 -24.40
C PRO A 78 -2.79 -2.25 -25.32
N ARG A 79 -2.80 -2.11 -26.64
CA ARG A 79 -3.46 -3.08 -27.57
C ARG A 79 -2.70 -4.40 -27.80
N SER A 80 -1.86 -4.76 -26.84
CA SER A 80 -0.80 -5.75 -26.89
C SER A 80 -1.01 -7.19 -26.44
N VAL A 81 -2.03 -7.61 -25.66
CA VAL A 81 -1.83 -8.89 -24.91
C VAL A 81 -3.06 -9.62 -24.35
N ASP A 82 -3.02 -10.95 -24.51
CA ASP A 82 -3.45 -12.09 -23.65
C ASP A 82 -4.63 -11.87 -22.66
N PRO A 83 -5.66 -12.76 -22.63
CA PRO A 83 -6.79 -12.69 -21.69
C PRO A 83 -6.44 -12.52 -20.20
N GLY A 84 -5.29 -13.02 -19.73
CA GLY A 84 -4.83 -12.81 -18.34
C GLY A 84 -4.30 -11.41 -18.03
N TRP A 85 -4.08 -10.58 -19.05
CA TRP A 85 -3.63 -9.20 -18.95
C TRP A 85 -4.80 -8.22 -18.70
N SER A 86 -5.98 -8.55 -19.24
CA SER A 86 -7.22 -7.76 -19.09
C SER A 86 -7.59 -7.56 -17.61
N ASP A 87 -7.68 -8.65 -16.84
CA ASP A 87 -8.06 -8.59 -15.41
C ASP A 87 -7.05 -7.80 -14.55
N ARG A 88 -5.75 -7.90 -14.88
CA ARG A 88 -4.70 -7.17 -14.17
C ARG A 88 -4.73 -5.67 -14.49
N PHE A 89 -5.02 -5.32 -15.73
CA PHE A 89 -5.18 -3.93 -16.16
C PHE A 89 -6.42 -3.31 -15.52
N THR A 90 -7.58 -3.99 -15.60
CA THR A 90 -8.83 -3.61 -14.93
C THR A 90 -8.63 -3.41 -13.43
N LEU A 91 -7.95 -4.33 -12.74
CA LEU A 91 -7.67 -4.18 -11.31
C LEU A 91 -6.77 -2.98 -11.00
N ARG A 92 -5.75 -2.72 -11.84
CA ARG A 92 -4.84 -1.57 -11.68
C ARG A 92 -5.62 -0.26 -11.84
N SER A 93 -6.44 -0.15 -12.88
CA SER A 93 -7.30 1.00 -13.17
C SER A 93 -8.28 1.28 -12.03
N ILE A 94 -8.92 0.23 -11.51
CA ILE A 94 -9.84 0.35 -10.36
C ILE A 94 -9.09 0.83 -9.10
N LEU A 95 -7.90 0.29 -8.83
CA LEU A 95 -7.08 0.73 -7.70
C LEU A 95 -6.60 2.17 -7.84
N ASP A 96 -6.31 2.62 -9.06
CA ASP A 96 -5.89 3.99 -9.35
C ASP A 96 -7.07 5.00 -9.31
N SER A 97 -8.30 4.52 -9.48
CA SER A 97 -9.52 5.33 -9.27
C SER A 97 -9.83 5.61 -7.78
N LEU A 98 -9.24 4.84 -6.86
CA LEU A 98 -9.49 5.00 -5.44
C LEU A 98 -8.75 6.23 -4.88
N PRO A 99 -9.33 6.92 -3.89
CA PRO A 99 -8.57 7.88 -3.08
C PRO A 99 -7.29 7.24 -2.55
N ALA A 100 -6.18 7.99 -2.55
CA ALA A 100 -4.86 7.46 -2.18
C ALA A 100 -4.85 6.74 -0.81
N GLU A 101 -5.61 7.26 0.16
CA GLU A 101 -5.76 6.65 1.49
C GLU A 101 -6.55 5.34 1.47
N ASP A 102 -7.58 5.23 0.62
CA ASP A 102 -8.39 4.01 0.50
C ASP A 102 -7.60 2.90 -0.22
N LYS A 103 -6.81 3.26 -1.24
CA LYS A 103 -5.83 2.36 -1.87
C LYS A 103 -4.82 1.85 -0.83
N ASP A 104 -4.28 2.75 -0.01
CA ASP A 104 -3.33 2.43 1.06
C ASP A 104 -3.91 1.42 2.06
N ILE A 105 -5.15 1.64 2.53
CA ILE A 105 -5.86 0.74 3.44
C ILE A 105 -6.06 -0.65 2.84
N ILE A 106 -6.46 -0.77 1.57
CA ILE A 106 -6.65 -2.06 0.90
C ILE A 106 -5.33 -2.78 0.67
N THR A 107 -4.27 -2.07 0.29
CA THR A 107 -2.92 -2.64 0.17
C THR A 107 -2.45 -3.17 1.52
N LEU A 108 -2.58 -2.40 2.61
CA LEU A 108 -2.24 -2.85 3.96
C LEU A 108 -3.01 -4.12 4.35
N ARG A 109 -4.30 -4.18 4.03
CA ARG A 109 -5.16 -5.31 4.40
C ARG A 109 -4.86 -6.59 3.62
N TYR A 110 -4.65 -6.50 2.31
CA TYR A 110 -4.66 -7.66 1.41
C TYR A 110 -3.31 -8.00 0.79
N VAL A 111 -2.40 -7.03 0.64
CA VAL A 111 -1.04 -7.28 0.14
C VAL A 111 -0.09 -7.49 1.32
N SER A 112 -0.19 -6.62 2.32
CA SER A 112 0.63 -6.67 3.53
C SER A 112 0.05 -7.56 4.64
N GLU A 113 -1.13 -8.16 4.39
CA GLU A 113 -1.85 -9.10 5.28
C GLU A 113 -2.15 -8.58 6.70
N LEU A 114 -2.17 -7.25 6.91
CA LEU A 114 -2.43 -6.70 8.24
C LEU A 114 -3.86 -6.95 8.71
N SER A 115 -4.02 -7.08 10.02
CA SER A 115 -5.35 -7.20 10.61
C SER A 115 -6.08 -5.85 10.57
N VAL A 116 -7.42 -5.89 10.57
CA VAL A 116 -8.24 -4.67 10.65
C VAL A 116 -7.94 -3.88 11.93
N THR A 117 -7.55 -4.57 13.01
CA THR A 117 -7.16 -3.96 14.28
C THR A 117 -5.86 -3.17 14.14
N ASP A 118 -4.84 -3.72 13.48
CA ASP A 118 -3.55 -3.05 13.29
C ASP A 118 -3.72 -1.81 12.41
N ILE A 119 -4.47 -1.95 11.31
CA ILE A 119 -4.76 -0.83 10.41
C ILE A 119 -5.58 0.24 11.15
N ALA A 120 -6.59 -0.13 11.94
CA ALA A 120 -7.33 0.84 12.75
C ALA A 120 -6.41 1.60 13.72
N GLY A 121 -5.48 0.90 14.36
CA GLY A 121 -4.45 1.48 15.22
C GLY A 121 -3.52 2.45 14.48
N MET A 122 -3.08 2.11 13.26
CA MET A 122 -2.24 2.98 12.43
C MET A 122 -2.93 4.30 12.05
N TYR A 123 -4.24 4.25 11.82
CA TYR A 123 -5.04 5.40 11.40
C TYR A 123 -5.72 6.15 12.56
N GLY A 124 -5.50 5.71 13.81
CA GLY A 124 -6.09 6.34 14.99
C GLY A 124 -7.62 6.27 15.06
N VAL A 125 -8.23 5.24 14.44
CA VAL A 125 -9.69 5.05 14.40
C VAL A 125 -10.12 3.77 15.10
N SER A 126 -11.42 3.64 15.39
CA SER A 126 -11.94 2.39 15.95
C SER A 126 -11.94 1.26 14.93
N TRP A 127 -11.85 0.01 15.43
CA TRP A 127 -11.97 -1.18 14.59
C TRP A 127 -13.26 -1.17 13.75
N PHE A 128 -14.39 -0.77 14.35
CA PHE A 128 -15.68 -0.70 13.64
C PHE A 128 -15.66 0.34 12.51
N ALA A 129 -15.06 1.52 12.73
CA ALA A 129 -14.93 2.55 11.71
C ALA A 129 -14.04 2.07 10.55
N MET A 130 -12.90 1.46 10.86
CA MET A 130 -11.99 0.91 9.86
C MET A 130 -12.64 -0.24 9.07
N ASN A 131 -13.29 -1.18 9.74
CA ASN A 131 -13.98 -2.30 9.08
C ASN A 131 -15.11 -1.80 8.16
N ARG A 132 -15.85 -0.77 8.59
CA ARG A 132 -16.88 -0.14 7.76
C ARG A 132 -16.27 0.54 6.52
N ARG A 133 -15.12 1.22 6.68
CA ARG A 133 -14.38 1.84 5.57
C ARG A 133 -13.89 0.79 4.58
N ILE A 134 -13.23 -0.27 5.04
CA ILE A 134 -12.79 -1.40 4.19
C ILE A 134 -13.96 -1.99 3.38
N LYS A 135 -15.10 -2.27 4.03
CA LYS A 135 -16.30 -2.78 3.34
C LYS A 135 -16.82 -1.81 2.27
N LYS A 136 -16.77 -0.49 2.53
CA LYS A 136 -17.17 0.53 1.56
C LYS A 136 -16.20 0.56 0.36
N ILE A 137 -14.89 0.48 0.59
CA ILE A 137 -13.90 0.44 -0.48
C ILE A 137 -14.11 -0.80 -1.35
N LEU A 138 -14.25 -1.98 -0.76
CA LEU A 138 -14.52 -3.23 -1.50
C LEU A 138 -15.81 -3.17 -2.30
N LYS A 139 -16.87 -2.54 -1.75
CA LYS A 139 -18.12 -2.32 -2.49
C LYS A 139 -17.90 -1.40 -3.70
N THR A 140 -17.10 -0.35 -3.54
CA THR A 140 -16.76 0.58 -4.63
C THR A 140 -15.96 -0.13 -5.72
N MET A 141 -14.95 -0.92 -5.34
CA MET A 141 -14.16 -1.74 -6.28
C MET A 141 -15.04 -2.77 -7.01
N LYS A 142 -15.96 -3.43 -6.29
CA LYS A 142 -16.89 -4.40 -6.89
C LYS A 142 -17.84 -3.75 -7.90
N ASN A 143 -18.33 -2.55 -7.60
CA ASN A 143 -19.19 -1.81 -8.52
C ASN A 143 -18.43 -1.40 -9.79
N ALA A 144 -17.22 -0.85 -9.62
CA ALA A 144 -16.36 -0.49 -10.75
C ALA A 144 -16.02 -1.71 -11.64
N PHE A 145 -15.74 -2.87 -11.03
CA PHE A 145 -15.50 -4.12 -11.76
C PHE A 145 -16.76 -4.63 -12.48
N GLY A 146 -17.94 -4.42 -11.91
CA GLY A 146 -19.22 -4.80 -12.53
C GLY A 146 -19.67 -3.90 -13.68
N GLU A 147 -19.21 -2.65 -13.72
CA GLU A 147 -19.45 -1.70 -14.80
C GLU A 147 -18.48 -1.90 -15.98
N GLU A 148 -17.22 -2.31 -15.72
CA GLU A 148 -16.24 -2.62 -16.78
C GLU A 148 -16.32 -4.08 -17.29
N GLY A 149 -16.96 -5.00 -16.55
CA GLY A 149 -17.14 -6.41 -16.93
C GLY A 149 -18.30 -6.69 -17.89
N ILE A 150 -19.01 -5.66 -18.36
CA ILE A 150 -20.02 -5.74 -19.42
C ILE A 150 -19.57 -4.80 -20.55
N GLY A 151 -18.64 -5.25 -21.37
CA GLY A 151 -18.14 -4.57 -22.55
C GLY A 151 -17.54 -5.55 -23.53
#